data_AF-A0A6A4Z212-F1
#
_entry.id   AF-A0A6A4Z212-F1
#
_cell.length_a   1.000
_cell.length_b   1.000
_cell.length_c   1.000
_cell.angle_alpha   90.00
_cell.angle_beta   90.00
_cell.angle_gamma   90.00
#
_symmetry.space_group_name_H-M   'P 1'
#
loop_
_entity.id
_entity.type
_entity.pdbx_description
1 polymer ?
#
loop_
_entity_poly.entity_id
_entity_poly.type
_entity_poly.pdbx_seq_one_letter_code
_entity_poly.pdbx_strand_id
1 'polypeptide(L)'
;MWFEQNQEVCVATKVQVEEYRQAFGGYQSANTTTMAGVAYGGEPKQTGGLNKLIELSAIESDLIADCMEWGWGLRETTHMVNQLRLSLNRMHVGTSAVYSAYLRMNPVVTSIGALKQGNVDASSAWAKARLGWAQQLATRFGIWSWDADSVVDCPPYLDATCVTALEPSQIVSWDETHKEVKIGGYGVNGSKRQVRFHRDVNGKVDPNGELAATKSFLNMKYTNQAKFCFGCAIVDDGNGGVVGLRCNPFLYSGKWIRTIDEFEQLQQQEIRRVKALEGKGLPWFQGKRTKTDGIFCNDPVTSLIGVGVKKSEKLASLGIHVVNDLKNMCDEDMRAASKLGLGITLCALRQLHMQTLEAQPGAYMDVSIDHKLAVNPYLSLYGSEWKSHIQRSNLMQGSICITDLVEHIIQESAMVMANSKHADDWLFHHDALSQMTCKSTVTWMKQRGYYRRWLLPELGLNQGTAFASRPVGNSPEFMPWDASLNKDVDDCFHRHRVMTQQLDKDDPRKFCSSTPNRLDSAYVRIMDPTLGPHQGCPTSERIIQDVTKCFSNHLLAVINASGTVVQGLGSRSGLRNTVRNGGWGGTSTKSLGLALRWVHDDALEQTNLL
;
A
#
# COMPACT_ATOMS: atom_id res chain seq x y z
N MET A 1 32.16 11.01 -59.32
CA MET A 1 32.44 12.36 -58.81
C MET A 1 31.58 12.71 -57.60
N TRP A 2 31.62 11.89 -56.55
CA TRP A 2 31.06 12.18 -55.21
C TRP A 2 31.81 11.33 -54.18
N PHE A 3 33.14 11.29 -54.33
CA PHE A 3 34.07 10.50 -53.54
C PHE A 3 35.44 11.22 -53.54
N GLU A 4 35.46 12.50 -53.20
CA GLU A 4 36.73 13.26 -53.13
C GLU A 4 36.65 14.57 -52.31
N GLN A 5 35.81 14.63 -51.27
CA GLN A 5 35.72 15.84 -50.43
C GLN A 5 35.48 15.61 -48.92
N ASN A 6 35.92 14.47 -48.37
CA ASN A 6 35.85 14.21 -46.91
C ASN A 6 37.14 13.61 -46.32
N GLN A 7 38.30 13.92 -46.92
CA GLN A 7 39.60 13.44 -46.45
C GLN A 7 40.48 14.48 -45.74
N GLU A 8 40.00 15.71 -45.51
CA GLU A 8 40.81 16.79 -44.90
C GLU A 8 40.45 17.22 -43.47
N VAL A 9 39.46 16.62 -42.80
CA VAL A 9 39.13 16.98 -41.39
C VAL A 9 39.64 15.94 -40.36
N CYS A 10 40.15 14.79 -40.80
CA CYS A 10 40.67 13.74 -39.90
C CYS A 10 42.19 13.76 -39.67
N VAL A 11 42.93 14.76 -40.18
CA VAL A 11 44.39 14.86 -40.01
C VAL A 11 44.79 15.82 -38.86
N ALA A 12 43.88 16.65 -38.35
CA ALA A 12 44.19 17.63 -37.30
C ALA A 12 44.08 17.11 -35.85
N THR A 13 43.49 15.94 -35.59
CA THR A 13 43.29 15.40 -34.22
C THR A 13 44.18 14.23 -33.85
N LYS A 14 45.07 13.78 -34.74
CA LYS A 14 46.12 12.78 -34.42
C LYS A 14 47.44 13.40 -33.93
N VAL A 15 47.66 14.71 -34.08
CA VAL A 15 48.93 15.36 -33.72
C VAL A 15 48.99 15.79 -32.24
N GLN A 16 47.86 15.89 -31.52
CA GLN A 16 47.88 16.28 -30.09
C GLN A 16 47.89 15.12 -29.08
N VAL A 17 47.81 13.86 -29.54
CA VAL A 17 47.84 12.68 -28.64
C VAL A 17 49.25 12.10 -28.49
N GLU A 18 50.17 12.41 -29.41
CA GLU A 18 51.56 11.93 -29.37
C GLU A 18 52.46 12.80 -28.45
N GLU A 19 52.15 14.07 -28.20
CA GLU A 19 52.95 14.95 -27.32
C GLU A 19 52.71 14.71 -25.81
N TYR A 20 51.57 14.15 -25.40
CA TYR A 20 51.30 13.86 -23.98
C TYR A 20 51.90 12.52 -23.50
N ARG A 21 52.37 11.66 -24.40
CA ARG A 21 53.02 10.38 -24.05
C ARG A 21 54.52 10.48 -23.77
N GLN A 22 55.15 11.62 -24.05
CA GLN A 22 56.57 11.86 -23.74
C GLN A 22 56.82 12.58 -22.40
N ALA A 23 55.77 12.97 -21.65
CA ALA A 23 55.94 13.78 -20.43
C ALA A 23 55.95 13.00 -19.09
N PHE A 24 55.62 11.70 -19.06
CA PHE A 24 55.65 10.90 -17.82
C PHE A 24 56.28 9.53 -18.05
N GLY A 25 57.60 9.55 -18.29
CA GLY A 25 58.46 8.40 -18.07
C GLY A 25 58.67 8.16 -16.58
N GLY A 26 58.60 6.88 -16.17
CA GLY A 26 59.16 6.41 -14.91
C GLY A 26 58.19 5.57 -14.08
N TYR A 27 58.14 4.26 -14.33
CA TYR A 27 58.37 3.27 -13.28
C TYR A 27 58.70 1.92 -13.94
N GLN A 28 59.88 1.42 -13.62
CA GLN A 28 60.50 0.23 -14.18
C GLN A 28 59.76 -1.06 -13.80
N SER A 29 59.83 -2.04 -14.69
CA SER A 29 59.45 -3.43 -14.44
C SER A 29 60.23 -4.02 -13.27
N ALA A 30 59.52 -4.42 -12.20
CA ALA A 30 60.06 -5.33 -11.19
C ALA A 30 59.53 -6.74 -11.47
N ASN A 31 60.02 -7.37 -12.54
CA ASN A 31 59.99 -8.82 -12.69
C ASN A 31 61.23 -9.37 -11.98
N THR A 32 61.12 -9.65 -10.68
CA THR A 32 61.94 -10.63 -9.95
C THR A 32 61.40 -10.77 -8.54
N THR A 33 60.51 -11.75 -8.33
CA THR A 33 60.26 -12.29 -6.99
C THR A 33 60.81 -13.71 -6.94
N THR A 34 62.06 -13.81 -6.50
CA THR A 34 62.69 -15.07 -6.10
C THR A 34 62.21 -15.44 -4.69
N MET A 35 61.47 -16.54 -4.56
CA MET A 35 61.44 -17.32 -3.32
C MET A 35 62.33 -18.55 -3.52
N ALA A 36 63.39 -18.63 -2.72
CA ALA A 36 64.12 -19.86 -2.38
C ALA A 36 64.54 -20.80 -3.53
N GLY A 37 65.26 -20.29 -4.54
CA GLY A 37 66.25 -21.10 -5.29
C GLY A 37 65.76 -22.28 -6.12
N VAL A 38 64.47 -22.41 -6.44
CA VAL A 38 63.97 -23.42 -7.39
C VAL A 38 63.36 -22.71 -8.59
N ALA A 39 63.96 -22.88 -9.77
CA ALA A 39 63.39 -22.42 -11.02
C ALA A 39 62.09 -23.20 -11.31
N TYR A 40 60.96 -22.51 -11.32
CA TYR A 40 59.68 -23.09 -11.74
C TYR A 40 59.67 -23.24 -13.27
N GLY A 41 60.11 -24.39 -13.75
CA GLY A 41 59.98 -24.82 -15.15
C GLY A 41 58.58 -25.40 -15.40
N GLY A 42 57.56 -24.55 -15.39
CA GLY A 42 56.20 -24.94 -15.76
C GLY A 42 55.81 -24.25 -17.06
N GLU A 43 55.86 -24.95 -18.19
CA GLU A 43 55.14 -24.49 -19.38
C GLU A 43 53.64 -24.41 -19.05
N PRO A 44 52.96 -23.29 -19.37
CA PRO A 44 51.53 -23.19 -19.13
C PRO A 44 50.82 -24.15 -20.08
N LYS A 45 50.17 -25.18 -19.53
CA LYS A 45 49.13 -25.95 -20.25
C LYS A 45 48.09 -24.95 -20.77
N GLN A 46 48.06 -24.72 -22.08
CA GLN A 46 46.97 -24.04 -22.76
C GLN A 46 45.71 -24.91 -22.71
N THR A 47 45.00 -24.89 -21.58
CA THR A 47 43.64 -25.42 -21.51
C THR A 47 42.64 -24.29 -21.71
N GLY A 48 42.21 -24.12 -22.97
CA GLY A 48 40.92 -23.52 -23.33
C GLY A 48 40.97 -22.06 -23.78
N GLY A 49 41.00 -21.82 -25.09
CA GLY A 49 40.88 -20.47 -25.64
C GLY A 49 40.23 -20.38 -27.04
N LEU A 50 40.58 -21.26 -27.97
CA LEU A 50 40.21 -21.06 -29.38
C LEU A 50 38.93 -21.79 -29.84
N ASN A 51 38.59 -22.96 -29.29
CA ASN A 51 37.42 -23.74 -29.72
C ASN A 51 36.07 -23.31 -29.10
N LYS A 52 36.04 -22.19 -28.36
CA LYS A 52 34.84 -21.72 -27.64
C LYS A 52 34.47 -20.26 -27.94
N LEU A 53 35.16 -19.62 -28.89
CA LEU A 53 34.82 -18.26 -29.31
C LEU A 53 33.68 -18.31 -30.32
N ILE A 54 32.62 -17.52 -30.10
CA ILE A 54 31.54 -17.32 -31.06
C ILE A 54 31.86 -16.03 -31.82
N GLU A 55 32.03 -16.10 -33.13
CA GLU A 55 32.33 -14.90 -33.94
C GLU A 55 31.13 -13.96 -33.99
N LEU A 56 31.38 -12.64 -33.94
CA LEU A 56 30.30 -11.64 -33.92
C LEU A 56 29.47 -11.63 -35.22
N SER A 57 30.08 -12.04 -36.34
CA SER A 57 29.39 -12.19 -37.63
C SER A 57 28.81 -13.58 -37.86
N ALA A 58 28.81 -14.45 -36.85
CA ALA A 58 28.24 -15.79 -36.97
C ALA A 58 26.74 -15.78 -36.69
N ILE A 59 26.02 -16.71 -37.33
CA ILE A 59 24.58 -16.95 -37.09
C ILE A 59 24.27 -17.24 -35.61
N GLU A 60 25.23 -17.79 -34.87
CA GLU A 60 25.10 -17.94 -33.42
C GLU A 60 25.04 -16.61 -32.67
N SER A 61 25.71 -15.55 -33.15
CA SER A 61 25.63 -14.22 -32.55
C SER A 61 24.29 -13.55 -32.83
N ASP A 62 23.72 -13.72 -34.02
CA ASP A 62 22.36 -13.26 -34.36
C ASP A 62 21.32 -13.94 -33.45
N LEU A 63 21.41 -15.27 -33.29
CA LEU A 63 20.54 -16.02 -32.40
C LEU A 63 20.69 -15.60 -30.92
N ILE A 64 21.91 -15.25 -30.49
CA ILE A 64 22.14 -14.71 -29.14
C ILE A 64 21.44 -13.37 -28.99
N ALA A 65 21.53 -12.47 -29.98
CA ALA A 65 20.84 -11.19 -29.94
C ALA A 65 19.32 -11.38 -29.86
N ASP A 66 18.74 -12.19 -30.75
CA ASP A 66 17.30 -12.49 -30.78
C ASP A 66 16.81 -13.06 -29.43
N CYS A 67 17.49 -14.08 -28.88
CA CYS A 67 17.11 -14.66 -27.61
C CYS A 67 17.18 -13.63 -26.46
N MET A 68 18.21 -12.79 -26.43
CA MET A 68 18.37 -11.78 -25.37
C MET A 68 17.34 -10.65 -25.51
N GLU A 69 16.99 -10.25 -26.73
CA GLU A 69 15.93 -9.26 -27.01
C GLU A 69 14.53 -9.79 -26.68
N TRP A 70 14.28 -11.08 -26.88
CA TRP A 70 13.06 -11.76 -26.41
C TRP A 70 13.01 -11.96 -24.88
N GLY A 71 14.06 -11.54 -24.16
CA GLY A 71 14.11 -11.57 -22.70
C GLY A 71 14.54 -12.91 -22.10
N TRP A 72 15.19 -13.77 -22.89
CA TRP A 72 15.63 -15.08 -22.41
C TRP A 72 16.88 -14.95 -21.51
N GLY A 73 17.00 -15.86 -20.55
CA GLY A 73 18.19 -15.96 -19.72
C GLY A 73 19.37 -16.57 -20.47
N LEU A 74 20.59 -16.31 -19.98
CA LEU A 74 21.82 -16.83 -20.60
C LEU A 74 21.84 -18.36 -20.73
N ARG A 75 21.12 -19.10 -19.88
CA ARG A 75 21.07 -20.57 -19.94
C ARG A 75 20.19 -21.06 -21.08
N GLU A 76 19.02 -20.44 -21.23
CA GLU A 76 18.07 -20.68 -22.30
C GLU A 76 18.69 -20.31 -23.66
N THR A 77 19.34 -19.15 -23.74
CA THR A 77 20.10 -18.72 -24.92
C THR A 77 21.23 -19.71 -25.25
N THR A 78 21.97 -20.20 -24.24
CA THR A 78 23.02 -21.23 -24.46
C THR A 78 22.43 -22.52 -25.01
N HIS A 79 21.25 -22.93 -24.56
CA HIS A 79 20.57 -24.12 -25.08
C HIS A 79 20.26 -23.95 -26.57
N MET A 80 19.66 -22.82 -26.97
CA MET A 80 19.33 -22.54 -28.38
C MET A 80 20.55 -22.47 -29.28
N VAL A 81 21.61 -21.79 -28.83
CA VAL A 81 22.88 -21.73 -29.54
C VAL A 81 23.44 -23.13 -29.74
N ASN A 82 23.34 -24.02 -28.75
CA ASN A 82 23.80 -25.40 -28.88
C ASN A 82 22.91 -26.25 -29.80
N GLN A 83 21.59 -26.03 -29.83
CA GLN A 83 20.70 -26.66 -30.82
C GLN A 83 21.05 -26.26 -32.25
N LEU A 84 21.27 -24.96 -32.48
CA LEU A 84 21.73 -24.45 -33.77
C LEU A 84 23.09 -25.06 -34.14
N ARG A 85 24.04 -25.07 -33.20
CA ARG A 85 25.36 -25.68 -33.45
C ARG A 85 25.27 -27.17 -33.74
N LEU A 86 24.41 -27.91 -33.05
CA LEU A 86 24.16 -29.32 -33.34
C LEU A 86 23.62 -29.51 -34.76
N SER A 87 22.67 -28.67 -35.20
CA SER A 87 22.14 -28.69 -36.57
C SER A 87 23.19 -28.38 -37.64
N LEU A 88 24.21 -27.59 -37.28
CA LEU A 88 25.36 -27.24 -38.12
C LEU A 88 26.54 -28.22 -37.94
N ASN A 89 26.34 -29.32 -37.20
CA ASN A 89 27.34 -30.31 -36.85
C ASN A 89 28.60 -29.73 -36.16
N ARG A 90 28.39 -28.71 -35.31
CA ARG A 90 29.42 -28.00 -34.53
C ARG A 90 29.38 -28.44 -33.07
N MET A 91 30.55 -28.39 -32.43
CA MET A 91 30.68 -28.70 -31.00
C MET A 91 29.93 -27.70 -30.13
N HIS A 92 29.26 -28.20 -29.09
CA HIS A 92 28.58 -27.38 -28.10
C HIS A 92 29.53 -26.39 -27.41
N VAL A 93 28.99 -25.25 -27.02
CA VAL A 93 29.65 -24.19 -26.27
C VAL A 93 29.02 -24.03 -24.89
N GLY A 94 29.82 -23.55 -23.94
CA GLY A 94 29.34 -23.25 -22.59
C GLY A 94 28.74 -21.85 -22.49
N THR A 95 28.01 -21.59 -21.41
CA THR A 95 27.38 -20.29 -21.14
C THR A 95 28.37 -19.12 -21.11
N SER A 96 29.62 -19.35 -20.70
CA SER A 96 30.66 -18.32 -20.72
C SER A 96 31.01 -17.84 -22.14
N ALA A 97 30.93 -18.71 -23.14
CA ALA A 97 31.16 -18.35 -24.54
C ALA A 97 30.05 -17.44 -25.07
N VAL A 98 28.81 -17.82 -24.77
CA VAL A 98 27.60 -17.06 -25.11
C VAL A 98 27.59 -15.71 -24.41
N TYR A 99 27.92 -15.66 -23.12
CA TYR A 99 28.01 -14.42 -22.35
C TYR A 99 29.13 -13.49 -22.85
N SER A 100 30.29 -14.06 -23.21
CA SER A 100 31.39 -13.28 -23.80
C SER A 100 31.04 -12.73 -25.17
N ALA A 101 30.31 -13.48 -26.01
CA ALA A 101 29.78 -12.99 -27.28
C ALA A 101 28.79 -11.85 -27.07
N TYR A 102 27.81 -12.04 -26.17
CA TYR A 102 26.84 -11.01 -25.80
C TYR A 102 27.51 -9.71 -25.35
N LEU A 103 28.50 -9.75 -24.45
CA LEU A 103 29.22 -8.54 -24.01
C LEU A 103 30.00 -7.87 -25.15
N ARG A 104 30.59 -8.65 -26.06
CA ARG A 104 31.34 -8.13 -27.22
C ARG A 104 30.44 -7.48 -28.27
N MET A 105 29.14 -7.81 -28.30
CA MET A 105 28.15 -7.10 -29.13
C MET A 105 27.83 -5.69 -28.61
N ASN A 106 28.34 -5.31 -27.44
CA ASN A 106 28.11 -4.01 -26.81
C ASN A 106 26.61 -3.65 -26.67
N PRO A 107 25.83 -4.48 -25.95
CA PRO A 107 24.38 -4.38 -25.90
C PRO A 107 23.95 -3.10 -25.17
N VAL A 108 22.94 -2.42 -25.73
CA VAL A 108 22.32 -1.27 -25.07
C VAL A 108 21.24 -1.77 -24.12
N VAL A 109 21.51 -1.67 -22.81
CA VAL A 109 20.54 -2.04 -21.79
C VAL A 109 19.64 -0.85 -21.47
N THR A 110 18.44 -0.83 -22.07
CA THR A 110 17.37 0.08 -21.68
C THR A 110 16.41 -0.59 -20.71
N SER A 111 16.00 0.13 -19.66
CA SER A 111 14.90 -0.30 -18.80
C SER A 111 13.60 -0.38 -19.60
N ILE A 112 12.94 -1.55 -19.59
CA ILE A 112 11.58 -1.66 -20.12
C ILE A 112 10.66 -0.85 -19.20
N GLY A 113 10.09 0.23 -19.72
CA GLY A 113 9.12 1.03 -18.97
C GLY A 113 7.80 0.28 -18.81
N ALA A 114 7.15 0.44 -17.66
CA ALA A 114 5.77 0.01 -17.53
C ALA A 114 4.90 0.79 -18.53
N LEU A 115 4.15 0.06 -19.37
CA LEU A 115 3.11 0.67 -20.20
C LEU A 115 2.04 1.27 -19.27
N LYS A 116 1.63 2.50 -19.57
CA LYS A 116 0.49 3.12 -18.89
C LYS A 116 -0.77 2.29 -19.12
N GLN A 117 -1.60 2.18 -18.10
CA GLN A 117 -2.95 1.67 -18.26
C GLN A 117 -3.78 2.70 -19.04
N GLY A 118 -4.45 2.27 -20.11
CA GLY A 118 -5.18 3.13 -21.04
C GLY A 118 -5.10 2.59 -22.47
N ASN A 119 -5.75 3.26 -23.42
CA ASN A 119 -5.72 2.85 -24.82
C ASN A 119 -5.01 3.90 -25.70
N VAL A 120 -4.14 3.43 -26.60
CA VAL A 120 -3.49 4.24 -27.64
C VAL A 120 -4.39 4.42 -28.87
N ASP A 121 -5.43 3.61 -28.99
CA ASP A 121 -6.44 3.71 -30.04
C ASP A 121 -7.50 4.77 -29.70
N ALA A 122 -7.49 5.85 -30.49
CA ALA A 122 -8.44 6.96 -30.40
C ALA A 122 -9.89 6.55 -30.67
N SER A 123 -10.11 5.45 -31.40
CA SER A 123 -11.45 4.96 -31.72
C SER A 123 -12.10 4.19 -30.56
N SER A 124 -11.30 3.81 -29.55
CA SER A 124 -11.75 3.03 -28.40
C SER A 124 -12.80 3.77 -27.56
N ALA A 125 -13.72 3.02 -26.96
CA ALA A 125 -14.78 3.58 -26.10
C ALA A 125 -14.19 4.39 -24.93
N TRP A 126 -13.05 3.96 -24.39
CA TRP A 126 -12.35 4.67 -23.33
C TRP A 126 -11.75 6.00 -23.82
N ALA A 127 -11.05 6.02 -24.96
CA ALA A 127 -10.45 7.25 -25.49
C ALA A 127 -11.52 8.29 -25.83
N LYS A 128 -12.64 7.88 -26.45
CA LYS A 128 -13.78 8.76 -26.73
C LYS A 128 -14.40 9.34 -25.45
N ALA A 129 -14.63 8.48 -24.45
CA ALA A 129 -15.18 8.93 -23.17
C ALA A 129 -14.24 9.90 -22.45
N ARG A 130 -12.93 9.61 -22.48
CA ARG A 130 -11.87 10.44 -21.90
C ARG A 130 -11.73 11.77 -22.62
N LEU A 131 -11.84 11.79 -23.96
CA LEU A 131 -11.85 13.02 -24.76
C LEU A 131 -13.01 13.92 -24.35
N GLY A 132 -14.23 13.38 -24.32
CA GLY A 132 -15.41 14.16 -23.92
C GLY A 132 -15.30 14.68 -22.48
N TRP A 133 -14.73 13.88 -21.57
CA TRP A 133 -14.46 14.31 -20.19
C TRP A 133 -13.41 15.43 -20.11
N ALA A 134 -12.32 15.30 -20.86
CA ALA A 134 -11.28 16.32 -20.93
C ALA A 134 -11.81 17.64 -21.51
N GLN A 135 -12.60 17.57 -22.59
CA GLN A 135 -13.25 18.71 -23.22
C GLN A 135 -14.21 19.39 -22.26
N GLN A 136 -15.10 18.65 -21.60
CA GLN A 136 -16.03 19.23 -20.63
C GLN A 136 -15.29 19.88 -19.46
N LEU A 137 -14.27 19.24 -18.88
CA LEU A 137 -13.46 19.87 -17.83
C LEU A 137 -12.79 21.15 -18.33
N ALA A 138 -12.17 21.11 -19.51
CA ALA A 138 -11.50 22.26 -20.10
C ALA A 138 -12.47 23.42 -20.43
N THR A 139 -13.69 23.12 -20.89
CA THR A 139 -14.78 24.11 -21.03
C THR A 139 -15.12 24.72 -19.68
N ARG A 140 -15.31 23.91 -18.63
CA ARG A 140 -15.67 24.39 -17.29
C ARG A 140 -14.61 25.29 -16.67
N PHE A 141 -13.32 25.03 -16.94
CA PHE A 141 -12.22 25.92 -16.54
C PHE A 141 -12.01 27.12 -17.47
N GLY A 142 -12.77 27.25 -18.56
CA GLY A 142 -12.66 28.37 -19.51
C GLY A 142 -11.38 28.36 -20.35
N ILE A 143 -10.69 27.22 -20.46
CA ILE A 143 -9.43 27.09 -21.22
C ILE A 143 -9.61 26.47 -22.61
N TRP A 144 -10.83 26.01 -22.91
CA TRP A 144 -11.19 25.40 -24.18
C TRP A 144 -12.62 25.77 -24.57
N SER A 145 -12.87 25.91 -25.86
CA SER A 145 -14.20 26.16 -26.42
C SER A 145 -14.44 25.24 -27.60
N TRP A 146 -15.71 24.90 -27.83
CA TRP A 146 -16.13 24.21 -29.05
C TRP A 146 -15.72 25.02 -30.29
N ASP A 147 -15.32 24.33 -31.34
CA ASP A 147 -14.94 24.95 -32.59
C ASP A 147 -16.16 25.64 -33.23
N ALA A 148 -16.10 26.97 -33.37
CA ALA A 148 -17.17 27.76 -33.95
C ALA A 148 -17.39 27.44 -35.43
N ASP A 149 -16.36 26.91 -36.12
CA ASP A 149 -16.41 26.52 -37.53
C ASP A 149 -16.85 25.06 -37.72
N SER A 150 -17.17 24.34 -36.62
CA SER A 150 -17.69 22.99 -36.67
C SER A 150 -19.02 22.93 -37.42
N VAL A 151 -19.13 21.98 -38.36
CA VAL A 151 -20.40 21.68 -39.08
C VAL A 151 -21.47 21.09 -38.15
N VAL A 152 -21.06 20.63 -36.96
CA VAL A 152 -21.95 20.06 -35.94
C VAL A 152 -22.14 21.09 -34.81
N ASP A 153 -23.41 21.30 -34.43
CA ASP A 153 -23.80 22.15 -33.30
C ASP A 153 -23.08 21.73 -32.01
N CYS A 154 -22.71 22.72 -31.20
CA CYS A 154 -22.08 22.48 -29.91
C CYS A 154 -23.03 21.70 -29.00
N PRO A 155 -22.65 20.50 -28.52
CA PRO A 155 -23.46 19.76 -27.57
C PRO A 155 -23.58 20.53 -26.25
N PRO A 156 -24.74 20.50 -25.54
CA PRO A 156 -24.91 21.24 -24.28
C PRO A 156 -23.85 20.91 -23.22
N TYR A 157 -23.37 19.66 -23.17
CA TYR A 157 -22.34 19.23 -22.24
C TYR A 157 -20.92 19.77 -22.54
N LEU A 158 -20.72 20.50 -23.65
CA LEU A 158 -19.49 21.19 -24.04
C LEU A 158 -19.66 22.71 -24.20
N ASP A 159 -20.87 23.22 -24.03
CA ASP A 159 -21.19 24.64 -24.09
C ASP A 159 -20.94 25.30 -22.73
N ALA A 160 -20.05 26.29 -22.70
CA ALA A 160 -19.69 27.04 -21.49
C ALA A 160 -20.87 27.78 -20.84
N THR A 161 -21.93 28.06 -21.60
CA THR A 161 -23.16 28.67 -21.05
C THR A 161 -24.08 27.66 -20.36
N CYS A 162 -23.90 26.37 -20.65
CA CYS A 162 -24.72 25.29 -20.14
C CYS A 162 -24.06 24.53 -18.98
N VAL A 163 -22.73 24.37 -19.01
CA VAL A 163 -21.97 23.66 -17.95
C VAL A 163 -21.57 24.60 -16.81
N THR A 164 -21.44 24.05 -15.61
CA THR A 164 -21.04 24.83 -14.44
C THR A 164 -19.56 25.21 -14.52
N ALA A 165 -19.27 26.51 -14.51
CA ALA A 165 -17.90 27.03 -14.45
C ALA A 165 -17.17 26.57 -13.20
N LEU A 166 -15.86 26.34 -13.32
CA LEU A 166 -15.00 25.84 -12.25
C LEU A 166 -13.70 26.63 -12.18
N GLU A 167 -13.14 26.68 -10.98
CA GLU A 167 -11.78 27.13 -10.75
C GLU A 167 -10.93 26.02 -10.12
N PRO A 168 -9.62 25.94 -10.40
CA PRO A 168 -8.73 24.98 -9.74
C PRO A 168 -8.76 25.10 -8.20
N SER A 169 -8.96 26.31 -7.66
CA SER A 169 -9.09 26.54 -6.22
C SER A 169 -10.40 26.02 -5.61
N GLN A 170 -11.37 25.59 -6.43
CA GLN A 170 -12.61 24.98 -5.97
C GLN A 170 -12.45 23.46 -5.72
N ILE A 171 -11.34 22.87 -6.16
CA ILE A 171 -11.18 21.41 -6.25
C ILE A 171 -10.18 20.88 -5.22
N VAL A 172 -10.63 19.92 -4.43
CA VAL A 172 -9.79 19.12 -3.55
C VAL A 172 -9.49 17.77 -4.22
N SER A 173 -8.23 17.51 -4.55
CA SER A 173 -7.81 16.29 -5.24
C SER A 173 -7.44 15.18 -4.25
N TRP A 174 -8.07 14.02 -4.39
CA TRP A 174 -7.86 12.83 -3.58
C TRP A 174 -7.47 11.63 -4.43
N ASP A 175 -6.55 10.80 -3.93
CA ASP A 175 -6.11 9.59 -4.62
C ASP A 175 -5.59 8.54 -3.63
N GLU A 176 -5.76 7.26 -3.98
CA GLU A 176 -5.22 6.16 -3.18
C GLU A 176 -3.81 5.75 -3.61
N THR A 177 -2.95 5.48 -2.63
CA THR A 177 -1.60 4.98 -2.89
C THR A 177 -1.22 3.87 -1.92
N HIS A 178 -0.58 2.82 -2.44
CA HIS A 178 -0.13 1.67 -1.66
C HIS A 178 1.39 1.58 -1.69
N LYS A 179 2.01 1.39 -0.52
CA LYS A 179 3.45 1.32 -0.33
C LYS A 179 3.85 -0.06 0.18
N GLU A 180 4.74 -0.72 -0.55
CA GLU A 180 5.21 -2.05 -0.16
C GLU A 180 6.13 -1.99 1.06
N VAL A 181 5.89 -2.92 1.99
CA VAL A 181 6.78 -3.15 3.14
C VAL A 181 8.07 -3.81 2.66
N LYS A 182 9.21 -3.24 3.06
CA LYS A 182 10.54 -3.75 2.74
C LYS A 182 11.24 -4.22 4.02
N ILE A 183 11.44 -5.54 4.15
CA ILE A 183 12.06 -6.16 5.32
C ILE A 183 13.48 -6.65 5.01
N GLY A 184 14.44 -6.18 5.82
CA GLY A 184 15.85 -6.58 5.72
C GLY A 184 16.73 -5.63 4.92
N GLY A 185 18.00 -6.00 4.77
CA GLY A 185 19.00 -5.19 4.10
C GLY A 185 19.02 -5.46 2.60
N TYR A 186 18.55 -4.51 1.79
CA TYR A 186 18.79 -4.55 0.35
C TYR A 186 20.21 -4.08 0.01
N GLY A 187 20.74 -4.64 -1.07
CA GLY A 187 21.99 -4.23 -1.69
C GLY A 187 21.88 -2.96 -2.51
N VAL A 188 22.92 -2.65 -3.29
CA VAL A 188 22.95 -1.47 -4.17
C VAL A 188 21.74 -1.49 -5.11
N ASN A 189 20.98 -0.38 -5.14
CA ASN A 189 19.79 -0.19 -5.99
C ASN A 189 18.73 -1.30 -5.90
N GLY A 190 18.51 -1.87 -4.70
CA GLY A 190 17.50 -2.91 -4.50
C GLY A 190 17.92 -4.30 -5.01
N SER A 191 19.17 -4.45 -5.47
CA SER A 191 19.72 -5.76 -5.82
C SER A 191 19.97 -6.61 -4.58
N LYS A 192 20.02 -7.94 -4.75
CA LYS A 192 20.44 -8.89 -3.71
C LYS A 192 21.99 -8.91 -3.52
N ARG A 193 22.68 -7.82 -3.88
CA ARG A 193 24.14 -7.70 -3.84
C ARG A 193 24.58 -6.65 -2.82
N GLN A 194 25.21 -7.10 -1.73
CA GLN A 194 25.81 -6.20 -0.74
C GLN A 194 27.23 -5.82 -1.15
N VAL A 195 27.56 -4.53 -1.07
CA VAL A 195 28.95 -4.05 -1.11
C VAL A 195 29.46 -3.93 0.32
N ARG A 196 30.68 -4.42 0.57
CA ARG A 196 31.36 -4.38 1.86
C ARG A 196 32.79 -3.88 1.64
N PHE A 197 33.31 -3.15 2.63
CA PHE A 197 34.67 -2.63 2.64
C PHE A 197 35.36 -3.10 3.91
N HIS A 198 36.65 -3.39 3.83
CA HIS A 198 37.49 -3.67 4.99
C HIS A 198 37.64 -2.37 5.81
N ARG A 199 37.49 -2.46 7.13
CA ARG A 199 37.55 -1.31 8.04
C ARG A 199 38.38 -1.58 9.29
N ASP A 200 39.08 -0.56 9.77
CA ASP A 200 39.84 -0.61 11.02
C ASP A 200 38.92 -0.56 12.26
N VAL A 201 39.51 -0.66 13.46
CA VAL A 201 38.80 -0.60 14.75
C VAL A 201 38.05 0.71 14.98
N ASN A 202 38.40 1.78 14.25
CA ASN A 202 37.77 3.09 14.31
C ASN A 202 36.69 3.27 13.22
N GLY A 203 36.42 2.23 12.42
CA GLY A 203 35.44 2.24 11.35
C GLY A 203 35.91 2.93 10.06
N LYS A 204 37.18 3.31 9.92
CA LYS A 204 37.74 3.88 8.69
C LYS A 204 38.09 2.79 7.69
N VAL A 205 38.09 3.10 6.40
CA VAL A 205 38.45 2.13 5.34
C VAL A 205 39.94 1.78 5.46
N ASP A 206 40.22 0.49 5.61
CA ASP A 206 41.57 -0.06 5.70
C ASP A 206 41.60 -1.37 4.90
N PRO A 207 42.45 -1.53 3.87
CA PRO A 207 42.59 -2.77 3.11
C PRO A 207 42.85 -4.02 3.96
N ASN A 208 43.45 -3.87 5.15
CA ASN A 208 43.75 -4.96 6.07
C ASN A 208 42.73 -5.11 7.21
N GLY A 209 41.70 -4.26 7.23
CA GLY A 209 40.67 -4.26 8.26
C GLY A 209 39.68 -5.41 8.16
N GLU A 210 38.65 -5.41 8.99
CA GLU A 210 37.59 -6.43 8.97
C GLU A 210 36.42 -6.03 8.06
N LEU A 211 35.78 -7.03 7.45
CA LEU A 211 34.56 -6.82 6.67
C LEU A 211 33.35 -6.78 7.60
N ALA A 212 32.45 -5.84 7.34
CA ALA A 212 31.14 -5.82 7.98
C ALA A 212 30.36 -7.13 7.74
N ALA A 213 29.50 -7.48 8.69
CA ALA A 213 28.64 -8.66 8.60
C ALA A 213 27.78 -8.66 7.32
N THR A 214 27.49 -9.87 6.83
CA THR A 214 26.57 -10.06 5.71
C THR A 214 25.15 -9.67 6.12
N LYS A 215 24.48 -8.91 5.25
CA LYS A 215 23.07 -8.58 5.39
C LYS A 215 22.23 -9.76 4.93
N SER A 216 21.16 -10.05 5.66
CA SER A 216 20.09 -10.92 5.23
C SER A 216 18.86 -10.09 4.82
N PHE A 217 18.10 -10.61 3.86
CA PHE A 217 16.78 -10.10 3.52
C PHE A 217 15.77 -11.23 3.67
N LEU A 218 14.57 -10.90 4.16
CA LEU A 218 13.51 -11.88 4.33
C LEU A 218 12.74 -11.98 3.02
N ASN A 219 12.68 -13.17 2.43
CA ASN A 219 11.84 -13.41 1.26
C ASN A 219 10.39 -13.68 1.75
N MET A 220 9.52 -12.69 1.64
CA MET A 220 8.12 -12.86 2.02
C MET A 220 7.30 -13.43 0.85
N LYS A 221 6.47 -14.45 1.13
CA LYS A 221 5.56 -15.02 0.13
C LYS A 221 4.44 -14.05 -0.28
N TYR A 222 4.05 -13.16 0.63
CA TYR A 222 3.07 -12.09 0.40
C TYR A 222 3.62 -10.79 0.99
N THR A 223 3.75 -9.74 0.18
CA THR A 223 4.17 -8.43 0.63
C THR A 223 3.00 -7.70 1.30
N ASN A 224 3.14 -7.40 2.60
CA ASN A 224 2.23 -6.48 3.24
C ASN A 224 2.40 -5.07 2.64
N GLN A 225 1.31 -4.33 2.57
CA GLN A 225 1.30 -2.97 2.04
C GLN A 225 0.72 -2.01 3.07
N ALA A 226 1.35 -0.85 3.20
CA ALA A 226 0.71 0.30 3.80
C ALA A 226 -0.20 0.96 2.75
N LYS A 227 -1.41 1.36 3.13
CA LYS A 227 -2.43 1.86 2.20
C LYS A 227 -2.99 3.19 2.70
N PHE A 228 -2.96 4.17 1.81
CA PHE A 228 -3.31 5.56 2.09
C PHE A 228 -4.31 6.09 1.07
N CYS A 229 -5.07 7.11 1.45
CA CYS A 229 -5.68 8.08 0.54
C CYS A 229 -5.16 9.47 0.92
N PHE A 230 -4.54 10.17 -0.02
CA PHE A 230 -3.95 11.50 0.19
C PHE A 230 -4.81 12.57 -0.47
N GLY A 231 -4.93 13.73 0.19
CA GLY A 231 -5.73 14.86 -0.27
C GLY A 231 -4.91 16.15 -0.34
N CYS A 232 -5.13 16.97 -1.37
CA CYS A 232 -4.56 18.31 -1.48
C CYS A 232 -5.50 19.29 -2.18
N ALA A 233 -5.35 20.58 -1.90
CA ALA A 233 -6.13 21.66 -2.50
C ALA A 233 -5.26 22.90 -2.76
N ILE A 234 -5.69 23.74 -3.69
CA ILE A 234 -5.24 25.14 -3.78
C ILE A 234 -6.32 25.99 -3.11
N VAL A 235 -5.95 26.87 -2.20
CA VAL A 235 -6.87 27.84 -1.60
C VAL A 235 -6.33 29.26 -1.75
N ASP A 236 -7.23 30.24 -1.72
CA ASP A 236 -6.87 31.67 -1.67
C ASP A 236 -6.20 31.98 -0.32
N ASP A 237 -5.09 32.72 -0.34
CA ASP A 237 -4.35 33.09 0.87
C ASP A 237 -4.91 34.34 1.58
N GLY A 238 -5.96 34.95 1.05
CA GLY A 238 -6.61 36.16 1.57
C GLY A 238 -5.88 37.47 1.21
N ASN A 239 -4.70 37.38 0.59
CA ASN A 239 -3.88 38.52 0.13
C ASN A 239 -3.83 38.63 -1.40
N GLY A 240 -4.71 37.90 -2.11
CA GLY A 240 -4.75 37.84 -3.57
C GLY A 240 -3.74 36.85 -4.16
N GLY A 241 -3.09 36.03 -3.33
CA GLY A 241 -2.28 34.90 -3.73
C GLY A 241 -3.01 33.57 -3.54
N VAL A 242 -2.31 32.47 -3.84
CA VAL A 242 -2.82 31.12 -3.62
C VAL A 242 -1.80 30.29 -2.84
N VAL A 243 -2.31 29.41 -1.99
CA VAL A 243 -1.51 28.48 -1.19
C VAL A 243 -1.99 27.05 -1.42
N GLY A 244 -1.04 26.14 -1.62
CA GLY A 244 -1.28 24.70 -1.69
C GLY A 244 -1.32 24.10 -0.29
N LEU A 245 -2.39 23.38 0.03
CA LEU A 245 -2.59 22.75 1.34
C LEU A 245 -2.75 21.24 1.21
N ARG A 246 -2.22 20.52 2.21
CA ARG A 246 -2.41 19.08 2.38
C ARG A 246 -3.62 18.83 3.27
N CYS A 247 -4.36 17.77 2.99
CA CYS A 247 -5.40 17.24 3.87
C CYS A 247 -4.80 16.16 4.79
N ASN A 248 -5.45 15.85 5.92
CA ASN A 248 -5.02 14.71 6.71
C ASN A 248 -5.19 13.41 5.90
N PRO A 249 -4.17 12.53 5.86
CA PRO A 249 -4.26 11.30 5.10
C PRO A 249 -5.26 10.32 5.73
N PHE A 250 -5.99 9.56 4.91
CA PHE A 250 -6.80 8.44 5.38
C PHE A 250 -5.97 7.15 5.37
N LEU A 251 -5.91 6.46 6.51
CA LEU A 251 -5.12 5.24 6.67
C LEU A 251 -6.02 4.01 6.74
N TYR A 252 -5.73 3.02 5.89
CA TYR A 252 -6.43 1.74 5.90
C TYR A 252 -5.49 0.55 5.65
N SER A 253 -4.23 0.71 6.07
CA SER A 253 -3.22 -0.35 6.12
C SER A 253 -3.75 -1.60 6.83
N GLY A 254 -3.52 -2.76 6.23
CA GLY A 254 -4.04 -4.04 6.72
C GLY A 254 -5.54 -4.28 6.48
N LYS A 255 -6.25 -3.32 5.87
CA LYS A 255 -7.68 -3.43 5.55
C LYS A 255 -7.94 -3.43 4.04
N TRP A 256 -9.11 -3.94 3.68
CA TRP A 256 -9.68 -3.87 2.34
C TRP A 256 -10.92 -2.98 2.36
N ILE A 257 -10.97 -1.99 1.48
CA ILE A 257 -12.17 -1.18 1.27
C ILE A 257 -13.22 -2.08 0.61
N ARG A 258 -14.40 -2.14 1.22
CA ARG A 258 -15.56 -2.91 0.77
C ARG A 258 -16.70 -1.96 0.40
N THR A 259 -17.52 -2.39 -0.56
CA THR A 259 -18.81 -1.73 -0.80
C THR A 259 -19.72 -1.86 0.42
N ILE A 260 -20.76 -1.02 0.49
CA ILE A 260 -21.76 -1.09 1.58
C ILE A 260 -22.36 -2.50 1.67
N ASP A 261 -22.76 -3.06 0.53
CA ASP A 261 -23.42 -4.38 0.48
C ASP A 261 -22.48 -5.50 0.94
N GLU A 262 -21.22 -5.51 0.50
CA GLU A 262 -20.22 -6.49 0.94
C GLU A 262 -19.93 -6.37 2.44
N PHE A 263 -19.86 -5.14 2.96
CA PHE A 263 -19.60 -4.91 4.37
C PHE A 263 -20.77 -5.38 5.25
N GLU A 264 -22.01 -5.12 4.84
CA GLU A 264 -23.21 -5.64 5.49
C GLU A 264 -23.26 -7.18 5.45
N GLN A 265 -22.89 -7.79 4.33
CA GLN A 265 -22.80 -9.26 4.24
C GLN A 265 -21.80 -9.84 5.24
N LEU A 266 -20.62 -9.21 5.41
CA LEU A 266 -19.64 -9.62 6.41
C LEU A 266 -20.17 -9.47 7.84
N GLN A 267 -20.90 -8.39 8.14
CA GLN A 267 -21.58 -8.22 9.43
C GLN A 267 -22.58 -9.36 9.69
N GLN A 268 -23.39 -9.71 8.69
CA GLN A 268 -24.35 -10.81 8.82
C GLN A 268 -23.68 -12.18 8.94
N GLN A 269 -22.52 -12.38 8.31
CA GLN A 269 -21.71 -13.59 8.50
C GLN A 269 -21.17 -13.68 9.93
N GLU A 270 -20.68 -12.58 10.49
CA GLU A 270 -20.19 -12.56 11.88
C GLU A 270 -21.32 -12.79 12.89
N ILE A 271 -22.49 -12.19 12.68
CA ILE A 271 -23.69 -12.45 13.49
C ILE A 271 -24.05 -13.94 13.44
N ARG A 272 -24.07 -14.56 12.24
CA ARG A 272 -24.34 -16.00 12.09
C ARG A 272 -23.29 -16.85 12.80
N ARG A 273 -22.01 -16.50 12.70
CA ARG A 273 -20.92 -17.19 13.38
C ARG A 273 -21.13 -17.20 14.90
N VAL A 274 -21.48 -16.05 15.48
CA VAL A 274 -21.75 -15.93 16.93
C VAL A 274 -22.95 -16.76 17.36
N LYS A 275 -24.03 -16.76 16.56
CA LYS A 275 -25.20 -17.61 16.81
C LYS A 275 -24.88 -19.10 16.79
N ALA A 276 -23.95 -19.51 15.92
CA ALA A 276 -23.52 -20.89 15.78
C ALA A 276 -22.52 -21.36 16.87
N LEU A 277 -22.11 -20.47 17.80
CA LEU A 277 -21.18 -20.86 18.87
C LEU A 277 -21.87 -21.84 19.85
N GLU A 278 -21.23 -22.99 20.03
CA GLU A 278 -21.67 -24.02 20.98
C GLU A 278 -21.42 -23.61 22.44
N GLY A 279 -22.32 -24.04 23.32
CA GLY A 279 -22.17 -23.87 24.77
C GLY A 279 -22.57 -22.48 25.32
N LYS A 280 -22.56 -22.39 26.66
CA LYS A 280 -22.91 -21.19 27.46
C LYS A 280 -21.63 -20.48 27.95
N GLY A 281 -20.86 -19.98 26.98
CA GLY A 281 -19.60 -19.27 27.19
C GLY A 281 -19.78 -17.76 27.32
N LEU A 282 -18.92 -17.12 28.12
CA LEU A 282 -18.76 -15.67 28.10
C LEU A 282 -18.14 -15.24 26.75
N PRO A 283 -18.43 -14.02 26.25
CA PRO A 283 -19.31 -13.01 26.83
C PRO A 283 -20.80 -13.17 26.46
N TRP A 284 -21.14 -14.16 25.63
CA TRP A 284 -22.47 -14.28 25.01
C TRP A 284 -23.57 -14.84 25.92
N PHE A 285 -23.18 -15.44 27.04
CA PHE A 285 -24.09 -15.92 28.08
C PHE A 285 -23.74 -15.26 29.41
N GLN A 286 -24.65 -14.44 29.94
CA GLN A 286 -24.49 -13.72 31.20
C GLN A 286 -25.43 -14.27 32.27
N GLY A 287 -25.19 -13.95 33.55
CA GLY A 287 -26.11 -14.27 34.65
C GLY A 287 -26.11 -15.73 35.11
N LYS A 288 -24.97 -16.43 35.07
CA LYS A 288 -24.88 -17.76 35.69
C LYS A 288 -25.19 -17.65 37.18
N ARG A 289 -26.12 -18.48 37.66
CA ARG A 289 -26.35 -18.67 39.09
C ARG A 289 -25.04 -18.99 39.81
N THR A 290 -24.76 -18.21 40.83
CA THR A 290 -23.58 -18.28 41.67
C THR A 290 -23.95 -18.79 43.07
N LYS A 291 -22.96 -19.19 43.86
CA LYS A 291 -23.20 -19.60 45.26
C LYS A 291 -23.70 -18.44 46.13
N THR A 292 -23.44 -17.19 45.73
CA THR A 292 -23.87 -15.98 46.43
C THR A 292 -25.35 -15.66 46.22
N ASP A 293 -26.00 -16.26 45.22
CA ASP A 293 -27.44 -16.07 44.98
C ASP A 293 -28.32 -16.82 45.99
N GLY A 294 -27.73 -17.63 46.87
CA GLY A 294 -28.43 -18.37 47.91
C GLY A 294 -29.14 -19.64 47.42
N ILE A 295 -29.81 -20.32 48.36
CA ILE A 295 -30.56 -21.56 48.15
C ILE A 295 -32.05 -21.24 48.26
N PHE A 296 -32.87 -21.80 47.39
CA PHE A 296 -34.31 -21.59 47.31
C PHE A 296 -35.05 -22.89 47.65
N CYS A 297 -36.24 -22.79 48.20
CA CYS A 297 -37.04 -23.95 48.64
C CYS A 297 -37.33 -24.93 47.49
N ASN A 298 -37.54 -24.44 46.27
CA ASN A 298 -37.81 -25.29 45.09
C ASN A 298 -36.55 -25.83 44.41
N ASP A 299 -35.35 -25.55 44.93
CA ASP A 299 -34.12 -26.08 44.36
C ASP A 299 -34.02 -27.60 44.53
N PRO A 300 -33.35 -28.30 43.60
CA PRO A 300 -33.02 -29.70 43.80
C PRO A 300 -32.05 -29.84 44.98
N VAL A 301 -32.15 -30.95 45.72
CA VAL A 301 -31.27 -31.25 46.87
C VAL A 301 -29.78 -31.29 46.53
N THR A 302 -29.41 -31.44 45.25
CA THR A 302 -28.03 -31.33 44.75
C THR A 302 -27.43 -29.94 44.89
N SER A 303 -28.25 -28.92 45.14
CA SER A 303 -27.80 -27.54 45.41
C SER A 303 -27.23 -27.39 46.83
N LEU A 304 -27.51 -28.33 47.73
CA LEU A 304 -26.98 -28.37 49.09
C LEU A 304 -25.52 -28.85 49.12
N ILE A 305 -24.73 -28.31 50.05
CA ILE A 305 -23.32 -28.65 50.19
C ILE A 305 -23.19 -30.11 50.67
N GLY A 306 -22.43 -30.91 49.92
CA GLY A 306 -22.17 -32.32 50.25
C GLY A 306 -23.23 -33.30 49.72
N VAL A 307 -24.11 -32.87 48.81
CA VAL A 307 -25.05 -33.72 48.08
C VAL A 307 -24.62 -33.86 46.62
N GLY A 308 -23.91 -34.94 46.30
CA GLY A 308 -23.63 -35.33 44.92
C GLY A 308 -24.76 -36.19 44.32
N VAL A 309 -24.65 -36.52 43.03
CA VAL A 309 -25.65 -37.29 42.24
C VAL A 309 -26.14 -38.56 42.96
N LYS A 310 -25.21 -39.40 43.44
CA LYS A 310 -25.53 -40.64 44.16
C LYS A 310 -26.31 -40.41 45.47
N LYS A 311 -26.09 -39.28 46.13
CA LYS A 311 -26.76 -38.94 47.39
C LYS A 311 -28.15 -38.36 47.10
N SER A 312 -28.30 -37.60 46.02
CA SER A 312 -29.61 -37.12 45.58
C SER A 312 -30.54 -38.25 45.13
N GLU A 313 -30.04 -39.31 44.49
CA GLU A 313 -30.85 -40.48 44.12
C GLU A 313 -31.41 -41.19 45.36
N LYS A 314 -30.59 -41.32 46.42
CA LYS A 314 -31.00 -41.90 47.70
C LYS A 314 -32.03 -41.04 48.44
N LEU A 315 -31.90 -39.72 48.37
CA LEU A 315 -32.89 -38.80 48.91
C LEU A 315 -34.21 -38.85 48.10
N ALA A 316 -34.11 -38.94 46.78
CA ALA A 316 -35.27 -39.10 45.91
C ALA A 316 -36.05 -40.40 46.20
N SER A 317 -35.37 -41.51 46.51
CA SER A 317 -36.04 -42.76 46.94
C SER A 317 -36.74 -42.64 48.30
N LEU A 318 -36.47 -41.59 49.08
CA LEU A 318 -37.17 -41.25 50.33
C LEU A 318 -38.30 -40.22 50.10
N GLY A 319 -38.61 -39.87 48.85
CA GLY A 319 -39.57 -38.83 48.50
C GLY A 319 -39.05 -37.40 48.68
N ILE A 320 -37.74 -37.23 48.87
CA ILE A 320 -37.09 -35.93 49.07
C ILE A 320 -36.46 -35.51 47.74
N HIS A 321 -37.12 -34.60 47.04
CA HIS A 321 -36.70 -34.15 45.71
C HIS A 321 -36.17 -32.72 45.73
N VAL A 322 -36.77 -31.85 46.53
CA VAL A 322 -36.41 -30.43 46.65
C VAL A 322 -35.98 -30.05 48.07
N VAL A 323 -35.33 -28.90 48.19
CA VAL A 323 -34.88 -28.33 49.47
C VAL A 323 -36.05 -28.17 50.46
N ASN A 324 -37.24 -27.80 49.96
CA ASN A 324 -38.45 -27.65 50.78
C ASN A 324 -38.89 -28.96 51.45
N ASP A 325 -38.68 -30.11 50.79
CA ASP A 325 -39.04 -31.41 51.35
C ASP A 325 -38.22 -31.67 52.61
N LEU A 326 -36.91 -31.41 52.54
CA LEU A 326 -35.99 -31.47 53.69
C LEU A 326 -36.30 -30.43 54.76
N LYS A 327 -36.70 -29.21 54.36
CA LYS A 327 -37.04 -28.11 55.27
C LYS A 327 -38.26 -28.43 56.15
N ASN A 328 -39.22 -29.16 55.60
CA ASN A 328 -40.46 -29.51 56.29
C ASN A 328 -40.40 -30.86 57.05
N MET A 329 -39.29 -31.59 56.97
CA MET A 329 -39.12 -32.82 57.76
C MET A 329 -39.01 -32.49 59.25
N CYS A 330 -39.78 -33.19 60.08
CA CYS A 330 -39.56 -33.17 61.52
C CYS A 330 -38.44 -34.15 61.94
N ASP A 331 -37.98 -34.09 63.20
CA ASP A 331 -36.93 -34.99 63.69
C ASP A 331 -37.36 -36.47 63.68
N GLU A 332 -38.67 -36.74 63.80
CA GLU A 332 -39.22 -38.10 63.68
C GLU A 332 -39.12 -38.62 62.24
N ASP A 333 -39.46 -37.78 61.25
CA ASP A 333 -39.33 -38.11 59.82
C ASP A 333 -37.86 -38.38 59.46
N MET A 334 -36.93 -37.57 59.97
CA MET A 334 -35.49 -37.77 59.75
C MET A 334 -34.97 -39.07 60.38
N ARG A 335 -35.48 -39.45 61.56
CA ARG A 335 -35.15 -40.74 62.20
C ARG A 335 -35.72 -41.93 61.42
N ALA A 336 -36.95 -41.81 60.92
CA ALA A 336 -37.57 -42.84 60.09
C ALA A 336 -36.79 -43.02 58.77
N ALA A 337 -36.46 -41.92 58.09
CA ALA A 337 -35.66 -41.90 56.87
C ALA A 337 -34.27 -42.55 57.06
N SER A 338 -33.60 -42.29 58.20
CA SER A 338 -32.30 -42.92 58.49
C SER A 338 -32.40 -44.43 58.74
N LYS A 339 -33.51 -44.92 59.30
CA LYS A 339 -33.76 -46.36 59.57
C LYS A 339 -34.07 -47.16 58.31
N LEU A 340 -34.51 -46.52 57.23
CA LEU A 340 -34.78 -47.18 55.93
C LEU A 340 -33.51 -47.71 55.24
N GLY A 341 -32.31 -47.51 55.82
CA GLY A 341 -31.12 -48.29 55.47
C GLY A 341 -30.44 -47.90 54.16
N LEU A 342 -30.75 -46.73 53.58
CA LEU A 342 -30.19 -46.27 52.29
C LEU A 342 -28.75 -45.70 52.40
N GLY A 343 -28.13 -45.80 53.58
CA GLY A 343 -26.77 -45.32 53.83
C GLY A 343 -26.67 -43.79 54.00
N ILE A 344 -27.76 -43.14 54.44
CA ILE A 344 -27.75 -41.74 54.90
C ILE A 344 -27.96 -41.75 56.42
N THR A 345 -27.02 -41.17 57.17
CA THR A 345 -27.09 -41.12 58.64
C THR A 345 -28.01 -39.99 59.09
N LEU A 346 -28.61 -40.15 60.28
CA LEU A 346 -29.41 -39.10 60.93
C LEU A 346 -28.63 -37.78 61.08
N CYS A 347 -27.34 -37.86 61.41
CA CYS A 347 -26.46 -36.69 61.50
C CYS A 347 -26.34 -35.96 60.15
N ALA A 348 -26.21 -36.70 59.05
CA ALA A 348 -26.15 -36.11 57.71
C ALA A 348 -27.48 -35.47 57.30
N LEU A 349 -28.63 -36.07 57.64
CA LEU A 349 -29.95 -35.47 57.39
C LEU A 349 -30.14 -34.17 58.17
N ARG A 350 -29.77 -34.15 59.46
CA ARG A 350 -29.81 -32.93 60.29
C ARG A 350 -28.90 -31.83 59.74
N GLN A 351 -27.70 -32.17 59.28
CA GLN A 351 -26.78 -31.19 58.69
C GLN A 351 -27.32 -30.62 57.36
N LEU A 352 -28.01 -31.42 56.55
CA LEU A 352 -28.69 -30.94 55.35
C LEU A 352 -29.91 -30.08 55.70
N HIS A 353 -30.73 -30.51 56.67
CA HIS A 353 -31.87 -29.76 57.17
C HIS A 353 -31.46 -28.37 57.68
N MET A 354 -30.37 -28.27 58.44
CA MET A 354 -29.82 -26.99 58.89
C MET A 354 -29.48 -26.05 57.72
N GLN A 355 -28.96 -26.56 56.60
CA GLN A 355 -28.70 -25.75 55.40
C GLN A 355 -29.99 -25.25 54.73
N THR A 356 -31.12 -25.93 54.93
CA THR A 356 -32.42 -25.54 54.34
C THR A 356 -33.13 -24.43 55.12
N LEU A 357 -32.74 -24.16 56.37
CA LEU A 357 -33.37 -23.13 57.20
C LEU A 357 -33.15 -21.73 56.64
N GLU A 358 -32.00 -21.48 56.04
CA GLU A 358 -31.66 -20.22 55.35
C GLU A 358 -32.23 -20.16 53.91
N ALA A 359 -32.96 -21.19 53.46
CA ALA A 359 -33.48 -21.23 52.09
C ALA A 359 -34.63 -20.23 51.89
N GLN A 360 -34.52 -19.43 50.82
CA GLN A 360 -35.52 -18.43 50.44
C GLN A 360 -36.79 -19.10 49.88
N PRO A 361 -37.99 -18.52 50.08
CA PRO A 361 -39.24 -19.05 49.53
C PRO A 361 -39.24 -19.07 47.99
N GLY A 362 -39.89 -20.08 47.40
CA GLY A 362 -40.11 -20.17 45.95
C GLY A 362 -38.94 -20.81 45.17
N ALA A 363 -38.84 -20.45 43.89
CA ALA A 363 -37.79 -20.90 42.97
C ALA A 363 -36.84 -19.74 42.63
N TYR A 364 -35.57 -20.07 42.36
CA TYR A 364 -34.63 -19.10 41.80
C TYR A 364 -35.17 -18.55 40.47
N MET A 365 -35.22 -17.23 40.34
CA MET A 365 -35.49 -16.60 39.04
C MET A 365 -34.21 -16.61 38.22
N ASP A 366 -34.24 -17.34 37.09
CA ASP A 366 -33.11 -17.37 36.18
C ASP A 366 -32.92 -15.99 35.53
N VAL A 367 -31.89 -15.29 36.00
CA VAL A 367 -31.45 -14.00 35.42
C VAL A 367 -30.47 -14.20 34.27
N SER A 368 -30.27 -15.43 33.81
CA SER A 368 -29.34 -15.69 32.72
C SER A 368 -29.88 -15.17 31.39
N ILE A 369 -28.99 -14.53 30.65
CA ILE A 369 -29.29 -13.95 29.34
C ILE A 369 -28.38 -14.62 28.32
N ASP A 370 -28.99 -15.33 27.37
CA ASP A 370 -28.29 -15.82 26.18
C ASP A 370 -28.48 -14.83 25.03
N HIS A 371 -27.50 -13.96 24.84
CA HIS A 371 -27.51 -12.94 23.79
C HIS A 371 -27.51 -13.56 22.38
N LYS A 372 -27.12 -14.83 22.21
CA LYS A 372 -27.10 -15.50 20.90
C LYS A 372 -28.51 -15.71 20.34
N LEU A 373 -29.52 -15.78 21.20
CA LEU A 373 -30.92 -15.97 20.79
C LEU A 373 -31.53 -14.70 20.19
N ALA A 374 -30.93 -13.53 20.44
CA ALA A 374 -31.39 -12.27 19.87
C ALA A 374 -31.22 -12.24 18.33
N VAL A 375 -32.00 -11.40 17.65
CA VAL A 375 -31.84 -11.17 16.20
C VAL A 375 -30.41 -10.72 15.88
N ASN A 376 -29.89 -9.77 16.68
CA ASN A 376 -28.50 -9.33 16.65
C ASN A 376 -27.86 -9.54 18.04
N PRO A 377 -26.99 -10.54 18.21
CA PRO A 377 -26.32 -10.82 19.49
C PRO A 377 -25.44 -9.68 19.98
N TYR A 378 -24.79 -8.95 19.07
CA TYR A 378 -23.95 -7.80 19.44
C TYR A 378 -24.80 -6.66 19.99
N LEU A 379 -25.94 -6.36 19.36
CA LEU A 379 -26.87 -5.33 19.85
C LEU A 379 -27.43 -5.70 21.22
N SER A 380 -27.76 -6.98 21.44
CA SER A 380 -28.25 -7.46 22.74
C SER A 380 -27.20 -7.34 23.84
N LEU A 381 -25.91 -7.57 23.53
CA LEU A 381 -24.83 -7.56 24.51
C LEU A 381 -24.24 -6.15 24.76
N TYR A 382 -24.08 -5.35 23.70
CA TYR A 382 -23.35 -4.08 23.75
C TYR A 382 -24.24 -2.84 23.56
N GLY A 383 -25.55 -3.01 23.33
CA GLY A 383 -26.46 -1.90 23.12
C GLY A 383 -26.08 -1.07 21.89
N SER A 384 -26.10 0.27 22.00
CA SER A 384 -25.79 1.20 20.92
C SER A 384 -24.39 1.02 20.31
N GLU A 385 -23.42 0.56 21.12
CA GLU A 385 -22.01 0.42 20.73
C GLU A 385 -21.72 -0.86 19.92
N TRP A 386 -22.74 -1.65 19.62
CA TRP A 386 -22.56 -2.95 18.98
C TRP A 386 -21.81 -2.88 17.64
N LYS A 387 -21.97 -1.79 16.87
CA LYS A 387 -21.27 -1.58 15.60
C LYS A 387 -19.74 -1.48 15.80
N SER A 388 -19.31 -0.75 16.82
CA SER A 388 -17.90 -0.64 17.21
C SER A 388 -17.34 -2.00 17.65
N HIS A 389 -18.14 -2.79 18.37
CA HIS A 389 -17.72 -4.12 18.83
C HIS A 389 -17.65 -5.16 17.71
N ILE A 390 -18.61 -5.19 16.78
CA ILE A 390 -18.57 -6.14 15.65
C ILE A 390 -17.42 -5.82 14.70
N GLN A 391 -17.09 -4.54 14.50
CA GLN A 391 -15.96 -4.12 13.65
C GLN A 391 -14.60 -4.59 14.19
N ARG A 392 -14.46 -4.79 15.51
CA ARG A 392 -13.25 -5.35 16.14
C ARG A 392 -13.18 -6.88 16.07
N SER A 393 -14.18 -7.55 15.52
CA SER A 393 -14.15 -9.00 15.35
C SER A 393 -13.07 -9.44 14.36
N ASN A 394 -12.58 -10.67 14.51
CA ASN A 394 -11.55 -11.23 13.62
C ASN A 394 -11.97 -11.27 12.15
N LEU A 395 -13.28 -11.42 11.87
CA LEU A 395 -13.81 -11.42 10.50
C LEU A 395 -13.83 -10.01 9.90
N MET A 396 -14.13 -9.01 10.72
CA MET A 396 -14.33 -7.62 10.26
C MET A 396 -13.03 -6.80 10.25
N GLN A 397 -12.07 -7.10 11.13
CA GLN A 397 -10.87 -6.26 11.36
C GLN A 397 -10.03 -6.00 10.09
N GLY A 398 -10.09 -6.91 9.11
CA GLY A 398 -9.39 -6.80 7.82
C GLY A 398 -10.17 -6.07 6.72
N SER A 399 -11.34 -5.49 7.04
CA SER A 399 -12.18 -4.76 6.09
C SER A 399 -12.59 -3.40 6.65
N ILE A 400 -12.83 -2.44 5.75
CA ILE A 400 -13.35 -1.11 6.06
C ILE A 400 -14.46 -0.78 5.05
N CYS A 401 -15.47 -0.02 5.46
CA CYS A 401 -16.54 0.36 4.56
C CYS A 401 -16.10 1.54 3.70
N ILE A 402 -16.50 1.57 2.43
CA ILE A 402 -16.24 2.71 1.54
C ILE A 402 -16.81 4.02 2.09
N THR A 403 -17.86 3.96 2.91
CA THR A 403 -18.43 5.14 3.58
C THR A 403 -17.42 5.85 4.47
N ASP A 404 -16.52 5.11 5.12
CA ASP A 404 -15.51 5.68 6.01
C ASP A 404 -14.50 6.53 5.23
N LEU A 405 -14.11 6.08 4.03
CA LEU A 405 -13.25 6.86 3.13
C LEU A 405 -13.97 8.11 2.62
N VAL A 406 -15.22 7.97 2.15
CA VAL A 406 -15.98 9.10 1.61
C VAL A 406 -16.27 10.15 2.70
N GLU A 407 -16.61 9.72 3.91
CA GLU A 407 -16.81 10.65 5.04
C GLU A 407 -15.52 11.40 5.39
N HIS A 408 -14.38 10.70 5.39
CA HIS A 408 -13.07 11.35 5.58
C HIS A 408 -12.78 12.38 4.49
N ILE A 409 -12.95 12.02 3.22
CA ILE A 409 -12.78 12.94 2.08
C ILE A 409 -13.64 14.18 2.26
N ILE A 410 -14.92 14.03 2.60
CA ILE A 410 -15.86 15.15 2.78
C ILE A 410 -15.46 16.03 3.96
N GLN A 411 -15.11 15.44 5.11
CA GLN A 411 -14.74 16.17 6.33
C GLN A 411 -13.46 16.97 6.12
N GLU A 412 -12.41 16.33 5.61
CA GLU A 412 -11.12 16.98 5.36
C GLU A 412 -11.20 18.02 4.25
N SER A 413 -11.97 17.76 3.18
CA SER A 413 -12.21 18.75 2.13
C SER A 413 -12.96 19.97 2.67
N ALA A 414 -13.97 19.78 3.52
CA ALA A 414 -14.66 20.89 4.16
C ALA A 414 -13.71 21.69 5.07
N MET A 415 -12.84 21.03 5.83
CA MET A 415 -11.89 21.69 6.71
C MET A 415 -10.85 22.50 5.95
N VAL A 416 -10.24 21.95 4.89
CA VAL A 416 -9.24 22.68 4.11
C VAL A 416 -9.85 23.88 3.35
N MET A 417 -11.12 23.78 2.96
CA MET A 417 -11.83 24.81 2.20
C MET A 417 -12.55 25.85 3.07
N ALA A 418 -12.66 25.65 4.39
CA ALA A 418 -13.51 26.44 5.28
C ALA A 418 -13.27 27.95 5.26
N ASN A 419 -12.02 28.39 5.05
CA ASN A 419 -11.64 29.80 5.01
C ASN A 419 -11.30 30.29 3.59
N SER A 420 -11.74 29.56 2.56
CA SER A 420 -11.52 29.92 1.16
C SER A 420 -12.76 30.59 0.57
N LYS A 421 -12.60 31.24 -0.58
CA LYS A 421 -13.74 31.76 -1.37
C LYS A 421 -14.74 30.68 -1.78
N HIS A 422 -14.33 29.41 -1.74
CA HIS A 422 -15.14 28.24 -2.13
C HIS A 422 -15.61 27.40 -0.94
N ALA A 423 -15.69 27.98 0.26
CA ALA A 423 -16.16 27.27 1.46
C ALA A 423 -17.53 26.60 1.26
N ASP A 424 -18.40 27.21 0.44
CA ASP A 424 -19.77 26.75 0.21
C ASP A 424 -19.96 25.93 -1.06
N ASP A 425 -19.06 25.99 -2.05
CA ASP A 425 -19.23 25.41 -3.39
C ASP A 425 -18.06 24.51 -3.83
N TRP A 426 -17.11 24.20 -2.94
CA TRP A 426 -16.02 23.27 -3.23
C TRP A 426 -16.51 21.90 -3.71
N LEU A 427 -15.66 21.25 -4.51
CA LEU A 427 -15.82 19.89 -5.02
C LEU A 427 -14.58 19.05 -4.69
N PHE A 428 -14.74 17.76 -4.48
CA PHE A 428 -13.63 16.81 -4.47
C PHE A 428 -13.50 16.10 -5.81
N HIS A 429 -12.27 15.88 -6.24
CA HIS A 429 -11.92 15.07 -7.40
C HIS A 429 -11.22 13.81 -6.95
N HIS A 430 -11.79 12.66 -7.30
CA HIS A 430 -11.20 11.35 -7.12
C HIS A 430 -11.36 10.60 -8.44
N ASP A 431 -10.43 9.72 -8.77
CA ASP A 431 -10.58 8.85 -9.92
C ASP A 431 -11.72 7.84 -9.67
N ALA A 432 -12.12 7.09 -10.70
CA ALA A 432 -13.36 6.32 -10.67
C ALA A 432 -13.24 5.00 -9.86
N LEU A 433 -13.00 5.09 -8.55
CA LEU A 433 -12.98 3.94 -7.66
C LEU A 433 -14.30 3.16 -7.78
N SER A 434 -14.19 1.87 -8.08
CA SER A 434 -15.36 1.02 -8.36
C SER A 434 -16.30 0.93 -7.15
N GLN A 435 -15.75 0.95 -5.94
CA GLN A 435 -16.51 0.96 -4.69
C GLN A 435 -17.29 2.27 -4.47
N MET A 436 -16.78 3.42 -4.94
CA MET A 436 -17.49 4.71 -4.87
C MET A 436 -18.57 4.82 -5.95
N THR A 437 -18.32 4.28 -7.14
CA THR A 437 -19.25 4.36 -8.28
C THR A 437 -20.36 3.31 -8.26
N CYS A 438 -20.36 2.38 -7.28
CA CYS A 438 -21.40 1.36 -7.20
C CYS A 438 -22.76 1.96 -6.74
N LYS A 439 -23.86 1.29 -7.11
CA LYS A 439 -25.23 1.82 -6.94
C LYS A 439 -25.60 2.12 -5.49
N SER A 440 -25.23 1.23 -4.56
CA SER A 440 -25.51 1.39 -3.12
C SER A 440 -24.77 2.60 -2.56
N THR A 441 -23.47 2.74 -2.84
CA THR A 441 -22.67 3.90 -2.41
C THR A 441 -23.17 5.21 -3.01
N VAL A 442 -23.50 5.25 -4.32
CA VAL A 442 -24.07 6.45 -4.96
C VAL A 442 -25.41 6.87 -4.33
N THR A 443 -26.29 5.91 -4.06
CA THR A 443 -27.59 6.17 -3.40
C THR A 443 -27.37 6.76 -2.01
N TRP A 444 -26.47 6.16 -1.23
CA TRP A 444 -26.10 6.65 0.08
C TRP A 444 -25.47 8.05 0.04
N MET A 445 -24.54 8.31 -0.89
CA MET A 445 -23.93 9.64 -1.07
C MET A 445 -24.97 10.70 -1.43
N LYS A 446 -25.99 10.36 -2.23
CA LYS A 446 -27.10 11.28 -2.54
C LYS A 446 -27.94 11.59 -1.31
N GLN A 447 -28.29 10.59 -0.50
CA GLN A 447 -29.04 10.76 0.75
C GLN A 447 -28.30 11.65 1.76
N ARG A 448 -26.96 11.51 1.84
CA ARG A 448 -26.10 12.33 2.70
C ARG A 448 -25.85 13.73 2.15
N GLY A 449 -26.21 14.01 0.90
CA GLY A 449 -25.86 15.26 0.23
C GLY A 449 -24.36 15.39 -0.09
N TYR A 450 -23.62 14.27 -0.12
CA TYR A 450 -22.20 14.22 -0.47
C TYR A 450 -21.99 14.12 -1.98
N TYR A 451 -22.92 13.49 -2.71
CA TYR A 451 -22.79 13.28 -4.15
C TYR A 451 -22.66 14.61 -4.94
N ARG A 452 -23.29 15.69 -4.47
CA ARG A 452 -23.18 17.04 -5.07
C ARG A 452 -21.79 17.67 -4.94
N ARG A 453 -20.96 17.17 -4.00
CA ARG A 453 -19.58 17.61 -3.79
C ARG A 453 -18.59 16.85 -4.66
N TRP A 454 -19.01 15.81 -5.38
CA TRP A 454 -18.11 15.05 -6.24
C TRP A 454 -18.05 15.68 -7.62
N LEU A 455 -16.85 15.98 -8.11
CA LEU A 455 -16.63 16.43 -9.49
C LEU A 455 -16.98 15.30 -10.48
N LEU A 456 -18.11 15.47 -11.17
CA LEU A 456 -18.69 14.47 -12.07
C LEU A 456 -19.05 15.06 -13.44
N PRO A 457 -19.19 14.19 -14.47
CA PRO A 457 -19.74 14.58 -15.76
C PRO A 457 -21.13 15.20 -15.68
N GLU A 458 -21.34 16.31 -16.41
CA GLU A 458 -22.61 17.05 -16.47
C GLU A 458 -23.37 16.79 -17.79
N LEU A 459 -24.67 17.09 -17.77
CA LEU A 459 -25.54 17.17 -18.96
C LEU A 459 -25.53 15.92 -19.86
N GLY A 460 -25.39 14.74 -19.25
CA GLY A 460 -25.43 13.49 -19.98
C GLY A 460 -24.19 13.20 -20.83
N LEU A 461 -23.03 13.76 -20.46
CA LEU A 461 -21.78 13.33 -21.05
C LEU A 461 -21.59 11.81 -20.88
N ASN A 462 -21.15 11.15 -21.97
CA ASN A 462 -20.91 9.70 -22.06
C ASN A 462 -22.15 8.82 -21.82
N GLN A 463 -23.37 9.36 -21.95
CA GLN A 463 -24.60 8.58 -21.82
C GLN A 463 -24.65 7.40 -22.80
N GLY A 464 -25.25 6.30 -22.36
CA GLY A 464 -25.30 5.04 -23.12
C GLY A 464 -23.99 4.23 -23.11
N THR A 465 -22.94 4.71 -22.44
CA THR A 465 -21.68 3.97 -22.28
C THR A 465 -21.48 3.51 -20.83
N ALA A 466 -20.50 2.64 -20.62
CA ALA A 466 -20.07 2.28 -19.26
C ALA A 466 -19.55 3.50 -18.47
N PHE A 467 -19.18 4.61 -19.10
CA PHE A 467 -18.61 5.80 -18.43
C PHE A 467 -19.65 6.87 -18.09
N ALA A 468 -20.94 6.59 -18.31
CA ALA A 468 -22.01 7.53 -17.98
C ALA A 468 -22.02 7.85 -16.47
N SER A 469 -22.18 9.14 -16.13
CA SER A 469 -22.34 9.63 -14.75
C SER A 469 -21.20 9.29 -13.78
N ARG A 470 -19.99 9.05 -14.30
CA ARG A 470 -18.78 8.82 -13.49
C ARG A 470 -17.52 9.35 -14.18
N PRO A 471 -16.45 9.70 -13.43
CA PRO A 471 -15.19 10.09 -14.03
C PRO A 471 -14.63 8.96 -14.90
N VAL A 472 -13.84 9.30 -15.91
CA VAL A 472 -13.15 8.30 -16.73
C VAL A 472 -11.85 7.91 -16.06
N GLY A 473 -11.85 6.75 -15.38
CA GLY A 473 -10.68 6.24 -14.66
C GLY A 473 -9.46 5.95 -15.54
N ASN A 474 -8.33 5.64 -14.90
CA ASN A 474 -7.02 5.43 -15.54
C ASN A 474 -6.49 6.66 -16.29
N SER A 475 -6.73 7.86 -15.77
CA SER A 475 -6.25 9.12 -16.35
C SER A 475 -5.30 9.82 -15.38
N PRO A 476 -4.06 9.31 -15.17
CA PRO A 476 -3.11 9.92 -14.24
C PRO A 476 -2.76 11.37 -14.60
N GLU A 477 -3.01 11.79 -15.84
CA GLU A 477 -2.83 13.18 -16.28
C GLU A 477 -3.81 14.16 -15.62
N PHE A 478 -4.95 13.69 -15.12
CA PHE A 478 -5.97 14.51 -14.45
C PHE A 478 -5.86 14.44 -12.92
N MET A 479 -4.96 13.60 -12.39
CA MET A 479 -4.82 13.37 -10.96
C MET A 479 -3.44 13.84 -10.47
N PRO A 480 -3.35 14.98 -9.74
CA PRO A 480 -2.08 15.54 -9.28
C PRO A 480 -1.21 14.56 -8.48
N TRP A 481 -1.87 13.73 -7.65
CA TRP A 481 -1.24 12.67 -6.88
C TRP A 481 -0.53 11.64 -7.75
N ASP A 482 -1.25 11.12 -8.72
CA ASP A 482 -0.80 10.08 -9.64
C ASP A 482 0.21 10.60 -10.68
N ALA A 483 0.13 11.91 -11.01
CA ALA A 483 1.03 12.59 -11.92
C ALA A 483 2.44 12.79 -11.35
N SER A 484 2.55 13.27 -10.10
CA SER A 484 3.87 13.52 -9.47
C SER A 484 3.90 13.64 -7.95
N LEU A 485 2.82 14.05 -7.27
CA LEU A 485 2.89 14.32 -5.82
C LEU A 485 3.16 13.05 -5.01
N ASN A 486 2.63 11.88 -5.40
CA ASN A 486 2.96 10.61 -4.76
C ASN A 486 4.47 10.32 -4.77
N LYS A 487 5.16 10.69 -5.86
CA LYS A 487 6.61 10.54 -5.97
C LYS A 487 7.35 11.55 -5.10
N ASP A 488 6.88 12.79 -5.00
CA ASP A 488 7.50 13.78 -4.14
C ASP A 488 7.51 13.31 -2.68
N VAL A 489 6.38 12.74 -2.22
CA VAL A 489 6.25 12.13 -0.88
C VAL A 489 7.17 10.91 -0.74
N ASP A 490 7.23 10.03 -1.74
CA ASP A 490 8.12 8.87 -1.71
C ASP A 490 9.60 9.28 -1.63
N ASP A 491 10.04 10.23 -2.46
CA ASP A 491 11.40 10.73 -2.45
C ASP A 491 11.72 11.44 -1.12
N CYS A 492 10.73 12.14 -0.54
CA CYS A 492 10.83 12.71 0.79
C CYS A 492 11.04 11.63 1.86
N PHE A 493 10.21 10.58 1.87
CA PHE A 493 10.34 9.44 2.77
C PHE A 493 11.72 8.76 2.64
N HIS A 494 12.20 8.54 1.42
CA HIS A 494 13.50 7.90 1.20
C HIS A 494 14.66 8.74 1.75
N ARG A 495 14.60 10.08 1.61
CA ARG A 495 15.60 10.98 2.22
C ARG A 495 15.62 10.87 3.75
N HIS A 496 14.44 10.95 4.39
CA HIS A 496 14.32 10.86 5.85
C HIS A 496 14.75 9.49 6.39
N ARG A 497 14.42 8.41 5.65
CA ARG A 497 14.88 7.06 5.96
C ARG A 497 16.41 6.95 5.98
N VAL A 498 17.10 7.62 5.05
CA VAL A 498 18.58 7.65 5.02
C VAL A 498 19.13 8.46 6.20
N MET A 499 18.56 9.64 6.47
CA MET A 499 19.00 10.50 7.58
C MET A 499 18.86 9.83 8.95
N THR A 500 17.76 9.12 9.17
CA THR A 500 17.48 8.39 10.42
C THR A 500 18.05 6.96 10.44
N GLN A 501 18.90 6.59 9.48
CA GLN A 501 19.37 5.21 9.35
C GLN A 501 20.12 4.72 10.59
N GLN A 502 20.87 5.60 11.25
CA GLN A 502 21.70 5.31 12.42
C GLN A 502 20.90 5.15 13.73
N LEU A 503 19.67 5.66 13.79
CA LEU A 503 18.81 5.48 14.97
C LEU A 503 18.56 4.01 15.26
N ASP A 504 18.25 3.69 16.51
CA ASP A 504 17.89 2.32 16.87
C ASP A 504 16.65 1.84 16.13
N LYS A 505 16.54 0.51 15.99
CA LYS A 505 15.44 -0.10 15.25
C LYS A 505 14.07 0.34 15.78
N ASP A 506 13.94 0.49 17.09
CA ASP A 506 12.68 0.78 17.78
C ASP A 506 12.55 2.25 18.19
N ASP A 507 13.48 3.12 17.77
CA ASP A 507 13.37 4.57 18.01
C ASP A 507 12.15 5.13 17.25
N PRO A 508 11.24 5.85 17.93
CA PRO A 508 10.02 6.39 17.32
C PRO A 508 10.30 7.41 16.22
N ARG A 509 11.43 8.13 16.27
CA ARG A 509 11.85 9.11 15.27
C ARG A 509 12.28 8.45 13.96
N LYS A 510 12.66 7.16 13.98
CA LYS A 510 13.20 6.45 12.82
C LYS A 510 12.16 6.25 11.71
N PHE A 511 12.48 6.78 10.52
CA PHE A 511 11.72 6.54 9.30
C PHE A 511 12.04 5.15 8.77
N CYS A 512 11.02 4.28 8.70
CA CYS A 512 11.25 2.88 8.39
C CYS A 512 10.13 2.26 7.56
N SER A 513 10.52 1.42 6.61
CA SER A 513 9.62 0.67 5.73
C SER A 513 9.40 -0.78 6.16
N SER A 514 9.77 -1.17 7.39
CA SER A 514 9.82 -2.59 7.80
C SER A 514 8.48 -3.20 8.17
N THR A 515 7.47 -2.39 8.49
CA THR A 515 6.10 -2.85 8.78
C THR A 515 5.09 -1.80 8.30
N PRO A 516 3.82 -2.16 8.05
CA PRO A 516 2.79 -1.20 7.67
C PRO A 516 2.67 -0.06 8.67
N ASN A 517 2.59 -0.34 9.97
CA ASN A 517 2.46 0.70 11.01
C ASN A 517 3.63 1.70 11.03
N ARG A 518 4.85 1.26 10.69
CA ARG A 518 6.01 2.15 10.61
C ARG A 518 6.00 3.00 9.34
N LEU A 519 5.50 2.45 8.24
CA LEU A 519 5.22 3.24 7.04
C LEU A 519 4.12 4.27 7.34
N ASP A 520 3.03 3.85 7.98
CA ASP A 520 1.92 4.73 8.36
C ASP A 520 2.43 5.93 9.18
N SER A 521 3.15 5.67 10.27
CA SER A 521 3.75 6.71 11.10
C SER A 521 4.72 7.63 10.34
N ALA A 522 5.50 7.08 9.41
CA ALA A 522 6.46 7.88 8.63
C ALA A 522 5.78 8.79 7.60
N TYR A 523 4.76 8.29 6.89
CA TYR A 523 4.05 9.08 5.88
C TYR A 523 3.13 10.13 6.53
N VAL A 524 2.48 9.81 7.65
CA VAL A 524 1.67 10.78 8.40
C VAL A 524 2.50 11.98 8.82
N ARG A 525 3.70 11.76 9.37
CA ARG A 525 4.63 12.85 9.75
C ARG A 525 5.04 13.74 8.56
N ILE A 526 5.19 13.17 7.38
CA ILE A 526 5.56 13.93 6.16
C ILE A 526 4.36 14.73 5.65
N MET A 527 3.18 14.14 5.72
CA MET A 527 1.93 14.69 5.18
C MET A 527 1.21 15.64 6.14
N ASP A 528 1.66 15.75 7.39
CA ASP A 528 1.02 16.51 8.46
C ASP A 528 0.71 17.97 8.01
N PRO A 529 -0.59 18.35 7.94
CA PRO A 529 -0.98 19.70 7.59
C PRO A 529 -0.56 20.75 8.62
N THR A 530 -0.36 20.37 9.89
CA THR A 530 -0.01 21.31 10.98
C THR A 530 1.38 21.91 10.84
N LEU A 531 2.25 21.27 10.04
CA LEU A 531 3.55 21.81 9.62
C LEU A 531 3.41 23.08 8.75
N GLY A 532 2.22 23.37 8.24
CA GLY A 532 1.96 24.52 7.39
C GLY A 532 2.43 24.31 5.94
N PRO A 533 2.31 25.34 5.09
CA PRO A 533 2.43 25.20 3.64
C PRO A 533 3.86 24.95 3.12
N HIS A 534 4.88 25.43 3.84
CA HIS A 534 6.28 25.39 3.39
C HIS A 534 7.10 24.25 4.03
N GLN A 535 6.58 23.62 5.08
CA GLN A 535 7.14 22.43 5.70
C GLN A 535 6.26 21.22 5.38
N GLY A 536 6.78 20.01 5.53
CA GLY A 536 6.11 18.79 5.05
C GLY A 536 6.35 18.50 3.57
N CYS A 537 5.67 17.47 3.05
CA CYS A 537 5.70 17.14 1.63
C CYS A 537 4.35 16.55 1.20
N PRO A 538 3.79 16.96 0.04
CA PRO A 538 4.31 17.98 -0.88
C PRO A 538 4.22 19.41 -0.29
N THR A 539 5.09 20.32 -0.75
CA THR A 539 5.03 21.74 -0.36
C THR A 539 3.92 22.47 -1.13
N SER A 540 3.51 23.64 -0.64
CA SER A 540 2.53 24.52 -1.28
C SER A 540 2.84 24.76 -2.75
N GLU A 541 4.09 25.10 -3.08
CA GLU A 541 4.51 25.41 -4.46
C GLU A 541 4.37 24.18 -5.37
N ARG A 542 4.66 22.98 -4.85
CA ARG A 542 4.52 21.74 -5.60
C ARG A 542 3.06 21.36 -5.81
N ILE A 543 2.21 21.54 -4.81
CA ILE A 543 0.76 21.33 -4.93
C ILE A 543 0.19 22.28 -6.00
N ILE A 544 0.47 23.58 -5.89
CA ILE A 544 -0.01 24.59 -6.85
C ILE A 544 0.44 24.23 -8.26
N GLN A 545 1.72 23.91 -8.43
CA GLN A 545 2.28 23.55 -9.73
C GLN A 545 1.56 22.35 -10.34
N ASP A 546 1.40 21.25 -9.60
CA ASP A 546 0.88 20.01 -10.15
C ASP A 546 -0.65 20.05 -10.35
N VAL A 547 -1.39 20.67 -9.43
CA VAL A 547 -2.84 20.90 -9.57
C VAL A 547 -3.12 21.79 -10.78
N THR A 548 -2.44 22.94 -10.90
CA THR A 548 -2.59 23.85 -12.03
C THR A 548 -2.27 23.14 -13.33
N LYS A 549 -1.17 22.36 -13.38
CA LYS A 549 -0.76 21.62 -14.57
C LYS A 549 -1.80 20.57 -15.00
N CYS A 550 -2.37 19.83 -14.06
CA CYS A 550 -3.37 18.79 -14.34
C CYS A 550 -4.69 19.38 -14.89
N PHE A 551 -5.13 20.52 -14.36
CA PHE A 551 -6.36 21.20 -14.78
C PHE A 551 -6.15 22.26 -15.88
N SER A 552 -4.98 22.29 -16.52
CA SER A 552 -4.69 23.19 -17.66
C SER A 552 -4.06 22.44 -18.83
N ASN A 553 -2.73 22.53 -18.98
CA ASN A 553 -1.97 22.00 -20.10
C ASN A 553 -2.16 20.49 -20.31
N HIS A 554 -2.38 19.73 -19.23
CA HIS A 554 -2.66 18.30 -19.35
C HIS A 554 -4.00 18.02 -20.05
N LEU A 555 -5.07 18.75 -19.70
CA LEU A 555 -6.38 18.61 -20.36
C LEU A 555 -6.24 18.90 -21.86
N LEU A 556 -5.62 20.02 -22.21
CA LEU A 556 -5.41 20.42 -23.61
C LEU A 556 -4.56 19.39 -24.38
N ALA A 557 -3.51 18.86 -23.77
CA ALA A 557 -2.69 17.83 -24.39
C ALA A 557 -3.46 16.53 -24.65
N VAL A 558 -4.39 16.15 -23.76
CA VAL A 558 -5.26 14.98 -23.95
C VAL A 558 -6.29 15.24 -25.04
N ILE A 559 -6.86 16.44 -25.10
CA ILE A 559 -7.78 16.85 -26.18
C ILE A 559 -7.07 16.77 -27.53
N ASN A 560 -5.85 17.33 -27.64
CA ASN A 560 -5.04 17.28 -28.86
C ASN A 560 -4.64 15.86 -29.26
N ALA A 561 -4.57 14.94 -28.30
CA ALA A 561 -4.32 13.52 -28.53
C ALA A 561 -5.62 12.71 -28.71
N SER A 562 -6.77 13.35 -28.92
CA SER A 562 -8.08 12.71 -29.11
C SER A 562 -8.44 11.73 -28.00
N GLY A 563 -8.09 12.06 -26.76
CA GLY A 563 -8.38 11.23 -25.58
C GLY A 563 -7.46 10.02 -25.39
N THR A 564 -6.47 9.80 -26.26
CA THR A 564 -5.51 8.69 -26.15
C THR A 564 -4.46 8.92 -25.08
N VAL A 565 -3.75 7.85 -24.69
CA VAL A 565 -2.62 7.94 -23.76
C VAL A 565 -1.53 8.86 -24.33
N VAL A 566 -1.19 9.92 -23.61
CA VAL A 566 -0.09 10.82 -23.98
C VAL A 566 1.20 10.33 -23.32
N GLN A 567 2.15 9.85 -24.12
CA GLN A 567 3.44 9.37 -23.60
C GLN A 567 4.23 10.52 -22.94
N GLY A 568 4.82 10.25 -21.77
CA GLY A 568 5.61 11.24 -21.01
C GLY A 568 4.81 12.31 -20.23
N LEU A 569 3.50 12.45 -20.47
CA LEU A 569 2.62 13.31 -19.67
C LEU A 569 2.16 12.57 -18.40
N GLY A 570 2.11 13.18 -17.21
CA GLY A 570 1.68 12.44 -15.99
C GLY A 570 2.37 11.08 -15.77
N SER A 571 3.68 11.00 -16.03
CA SER A 571 4.43 9.74 -15.97
C SER A 571 4.67 9.31 -14.52
N ARG A 572 4.08 8.16 -14.12
CA ARG A 572 4.34 7.51 -12.82
C ARG A 572 5.82 7.20 -12.55
N SER A 573 6.67 7.19 -13.59
CA SER A 573 8.12 7.00 -13.48
C SER A 573 8.87 8.23 -12.96
N GLY A 574 8.23 9.40 -12.90
CA GLY A 574 8.86 10.63 -12.42
C GLY A 574 10.00 11.15 -13.29
N LEU A 575 10.21 10.57 -14.48
CA LEU A 575 11.14 11.11 -15.45
C LEU A 575 10.47 12.34 -16.08
N ARG A 576 10.95 13.51 -15.67
CA ARG A 576 10.62 14.78 -16.31
C ARG A 576 10.95 14.67 -17.79
N ASN A 577 10.03 15.05 -18.66
CA ASN A 577 10.35 15.27 -20.06
C ASN A 577 11.16 16.57 -20.15
N THR A 578 12.45 16.51 -19.80
CA THR A 578 13.38 17.55 -20.22
C THR A 578 13.50 17.37 -21.72
N VAL A 579 13.03 18.36 -22.50
CA VAL A 579 13.29 18.42 -23.94
C VAL A 579 14.76 18.08 -24.14
N ARG A 580 15.04 16.96 -24.81
CA ARG A 580 16.39 16.53 -25.13
C ARG A 580 16.95 17.51 -26.15
N ASN A 581 17.41 18.67 -25.70
CA ASN A 581 18.33 19.47 -26.50
C ASN A 581 19.58 18.62 -26.68
N GLY A 582 19.88 18.26 -27.93
CA GLY A 582 20.96 17.38 -28.34
C GLY A 582 22.35 17.95 -28.06
N GLY A 583 22.72 18.00 -26.79
CA GLY A 583 24.04 18.40 -26.32
C GLY A 583 24.35 17.70 -25.01
N TRP A 584 25.01 16.54 -25.09
CA TRP A 584 25.76 16.03 -23.95
C TRP A 584 26.93 16.99 -23.72
N GLY A 585 26.91 17.75 -22.61
CA GLY A 585 28.02 18.63 -22.25
C GLY A 585 27.67 20.01 -21.67
N GLY A 586 26.46 20.23 -21.13
CA GLY A 586 26.21 21.43 -20.34
C GLY A 586 26.85 21.33 -18.94
N THR A 587 27.63 22.34 -18.55
CA THR A 587 28.19 22.48 -17.20
C THR A 587 27.05 22.41 -16.18
N SER A 588 26.89 21.27 -15.51
CA SER A 588 26.03 21.18 -14.34
C SER A 588 26.65 22.03 -13.24
N THR A 589 26.15 23.24 -13.05
CA THR A 589 26.28 23.89 -11.75
C THR A 589 25.55 22.98 -10.76
N LYS A 590 26.31 22.26 -9.94
CA LYS A 590 25.78 21.49 -8.81
C LYS A 590 25.08 22.50 -7.90
N SER A 591 23.78 22.69 -8.10
CA SER A 591 22.98 23.52 -7.20
C SER A 591 23.12 22.93 -5.79
N LEU A 592 23.25 23.79 -4.78
CA LEU A 592 23.15 23.47 -3.35
C LEU A 592 21.78 22.88 -2.95
N GLY A 593 21.01 22.31 -3.89
CA GLY A 593 19.61 21.91 -3.73
C GLY A 593 19.35 20.74 -2.77
N LEU A 594 20.38 20.18 -2.13
CA LEU A 594 20.21 19.28 -0.98
C LEU A 594 20.03 20.05 0.33
N ALA A 595 20.65 21.23 0.47
CA ALA A 595 20.57 22.07 1.67
C ALA A 595 19.25 22.86 1.79
N LEU A 596 18.46 22.95 0.70
CA LEU A 596 17.23 23.74 0.63
C LEU A 596 15.94 22.93 0.74
N ARG A 597 16.00 21.60 0.86
CA ARG A 597 14.79 20.78 0.95
C ARG A 597 14.42 20.55 2.41
N TRP A 598 13.14 20.69 2.73
CA TRP A 598 12.64 20.42 4.08
C TRP A 598 13.05 19.02 4.59
N VAL A 599 13.36 19.00 5.88
CA VAL A 599 13.69 17.83 6.71
C VAL A 599 12.87 17.95 7.99
N HIS A 600 12.19 16.88 8.36
CA HIS A 600 11.42 16.78 9.59
C HIS A 600 12.35 16.80 10.82
N ASP A 601 11.89 17.36 11.93
CA ASP A 601 12.68 17.54 13.17
C ASP A 601 13.32 16.24 13.66
N ASP A 602 12.54 15.15 13.69
CA ASP A 602 13.01 13.77 13.95
C ASP A 602 14.26 13.32 13.15
N ALA A 603 14.48 13.88 11.95
CA ALA A 603 15.65 13.62 11.13
C ALA A 603 16.73 14.73 11.23
N LEU A 604 16.35 15.96 11.58
CA LEU A 604 17.27 17.08 11.82
C LEU A 604 18.18 16.83 13.03
N GLU A 605 17.63 16.29 14.11
CA GLU A 605 18.42 15.97 15.33
C GLU A 605 19.58 14.99 15.06
N GLN A 606 19.48 14.19 13.99
CA GLN A 606 20.53 13.25 13.59
C GLN A 606 21.54 13.84 12.60
N THR A 607 21.13 14.83 11.80
CA THR A 607 22.03 15.44 10.80
C THR A 607 23.02 16.42 11.44
N ASN A 608 22.72 16.94 12.64
CA ASN A 608 23.68 17.72 13.44
C ASN A 608 24.79 16.86 14.10
N LEU A 609 24.74 15.53 13.95
CA LEU A 609 25.75 14.58 14.46
C LEU A 609 26.67 14.01 13.35
N LEU A 610 26.42 14.37 12.09
CA LEU A 610 27.24 14.03 10.91
C LEU A 610 28.05 15.24 10.45
#